data_AF-A0A3D1CQP6-F1
#
_entry.id   AF-A0A3D1CQP6-F1
#
_cell.length_a   1.000
_cell.length_b   1.000
_cell.length_c   1.000
_cell.angle_alpha   90.00
_cell.angle_beta   90.00
_cell.angle_gamma   90.00
#
_symmetry.space_group_name_H-M   'P 1'
#
loop_
_entity.id
_entity.type
_entity.pdbx_description
1 polymer ?
#
loop_
_entity_poly.entity_id
_entity_poly.type
_entity_poly.pdbx_seq_one_letter_code
_entity_poly.pdbx_strand_id
1 'polypeptide(L)'
;MHWLIPLLMIFGFLTGHAIHDANFTLILTIFALLALWPLARGLWLEKSWKVGLLLAVIVLVLSIAVAPVFACLAVALGGGAWFLAEHYGRTLGRQLLIGGICAVLPALVVEPAGLALKLWHYGAEGLYYSVPPVVALTWFCLSGAMSVLLIRGVASKMVVPDGTMKSMLIVLAVATGVCTAFGLWLPAVLGLMLLLYGFQVLHYV
;
A
#
# COMPACT_ATOMS: atom_id res chain seq x y z
N MET A 1 -7.33 -7.82 -14.91
CA MET A 1 -7.15 -7.55 -13.47
C MET A 1 -8.39 -7.84 -12.63
N HIS A 2 -9.62 -7.69 -13.15
CA HIS A 2 -10.86 -7.83 -12.35
C HIS A 2 -11.03 -9.19 -11.65
N TRP A 3 -10.60 -10.30 -12.26
CA TRP A 3 -10.62 -11.63 -11.64
C TRP A 3 -9.57 -11.84 -10.55
N LEU A 4 -8.50 -11.04 -10.55
CA LEU A 4 -7.38 -11.20 -9.63
C LEU A 4 -7.76 -10.73 -8.22
N ILE A 5 -8.56 -9.67 -8.08
CA ILE A 5 -8.89 -9.10 -6.77
C ILE A 5 -9.77 -10.03 -5.92
N PRO A 6 -10.85 -10.64 -6.44
CA PRO A 6 -11.60 -11.65 -5.71
C PRO A 6 -10.73 -12.84 -5.30
N LEU A 7 -9.84 -13.30 -6.20
CA LEU A 7 -8.88 -14.38 -5.90
C LEU A 7 -7.90 -13.98 -4.79
N LEU A 8 -7.44 -12.73 -4.78
CA LEU A 8 -6.53 -12.19 -3.76
C LEU A 8 -7.22 -12.00 -2.40
N MET A 9 -8.50 -11.62 -2.40
CA MET A 9 -9.30 -11.56 -1.18
C MET A 9 -9.54 -12.97 -0.62
N ILE A 10 -9.92 -13.94 -1.47
CA ILE A 10 -10.07 -15.35 -1.08
C ILE A 10 -8.75 -15.89 -0.56
N PHE A 11 -7.65 -15.59 -1.25
CA PHE A 11 -6.31 -15.96 -0.81
C PHE A 11 -6.02 -15.37 0.57
N GLY A 12 -6.17 -14.05 0.77
CA GLY A 12 -5.96 -13.39 2.06
C GLY A 12 -6.82 -13.98 3.18
N PHE A 13 -8.08 -14.33 2.87
CA PHE A 13 -8.99 -15.00 3.79
C PHE A 13 -8.50 -16.40 4.19
N LEU A 14 -8.10 -17.21 3.21
CA LEU A 14 -7.53 -18.54 3.43
C LEU A 14 -6.19 -18.46 4.17
N THR A 15 -5.36 -17.47 3.86
CA THR A 15 -4.10 -17.25 4.58
C THR A 15 -4.36 -16.90 6.02
N GLY A 16 -5.36 -16.05 6.31
CA GLY A 16 -5.78 -15.71 7.67
C GLY A 16 -6.26 -16.91 8.49
N HIS A 17 -6.92 -17.89 7.86
CA HIS A 17 -7.34 -19.14 8.52
C HIS A 17 -6.21 -20.17 8.66
N ALA A 18 -5.21 -20.14 7.77
CA ALA A 18 -4.11 -21.11 7.74
C ALA A 18 -2.98 -20.80 8.74
N ILE A 19 -3.13 -19.78 9.60
CA ILE A 19 -2.04 -19.28 10.44
C ILE A 19 -1.84 -20.17 11.65
N HIS A 20 -0.97 -21.15 11.47
CA HIS A 20 -0.32 -21.83 12.58
C HIS A 20 1.22 -21.93 12.46
N ASP A 21 1.88 -21.59 11.34
CA ASP A 21 3.33 -21.86 11.19
C ASP A 21 4.18 -20.87 10.36
N ALA A 22 5.50 -20.94 10.60
CA ALA A 22 6.62 -20.06 10.20
C ALA A 22 6.82 -19.74 8.69
N ASN A 23 5.98 -20.24 7.79
CA ASN A 23 6.08 -19.97 6.34
C ASN A 23 5.50 -18.61 5.90
N PHE A 24 4.98 -17.83 6.85
CA PHE A 24 4.21 -16.63 6.57
C PHE A 24 5.06 -15.44 6.06
N THR A 25 6.28 -15.26 6.57
CA THR A 25 7.22 -14.24 6.10
C THR A 25 7.61 -14.45 4.64
N LEU A 26 7.70 -15.71 4.19
CA LEU A 26 7.96 -16.08 2.80
C LEU A 26 6.78 -15.68 1.90
N ILE A 27 5.54 -15.98 2.33
CA ILE A 27 4.32 -15.60 1.60
C ILE A 27 4.25 -14.08 1.45
N LEU A 28 4.53 -13.31 2.50
CA LEU A 28 4.57 -11.84 2.41
C LEU A 28 5.70 -11.28 1.57
N THR A 29 6.87 -11.91 1.58
CA THR A 29 7.97 -11.50 0.70
C THR A 29 7.58 -11.73 -0.76
N ILE A 30 6.96 -12.86 -1.07
CA ILE A 30 6.40 -13.15 -2.40
C ILE A 30 5.32 -12.12 -2.75
N PHE A 31 4.45 -11.76 -1.81
CA PHE A 31 3.41 -10.75 -2.03
C PHE A 31 3.93 -9.34 -2.23
N ALA A 32 4.91 -8.92 -1.45
CA ALA A 32 5.61 -7.67 -1.62
C ALA A 32 6.26 -7.60 -3.02
N LEU A 33 6.92 -8.67 -3.45
CA LEU A 33 7.52 -8.77 -4.78
C LEU A 33 6.47 -8.77 -5.90
N LEU A 34 5.35 -9.48 -5.72
CA LEU A 34 4.22 -9.49 -6.68
C LEU A 34 3.50 -8.14 -6.74
N ALA A 35 3.36 -7.44 -5.61
CA ALA A 35 2.80 -6.09 -5.56
C ALA A 35 3.75 -5.08 -6.21
N LEU A 36 5.07 -5.28 -6.13
CA LEU A 36 6.06 -4.42 -6.80
C LEU A 36 6.19 -4.75 -8.30
N TRP A 37 5.69 -5.89 -8.78
CA TRP A 37 5.82 -6.31 -10.18
C TRP A 37 5.09 -5.38 -11.18
N PRO A 38 3.81 -4.99 -10.98
CA PRO A 38 3.14 -4.00 -11.83
C PRO A 38 3.88 -2.66 -11.89
N LEU A 39 4.46 -2.25 -10.75
CA LEU A 39 5.25 -1.04 -10.62
C LEU A 39 6.56 -1.16 -11.43
N ALA A 40 7.33 -2.22 -11.23
CA ALA A 40 8.57 -2.49 -11.97
C ALA A 40 8.32 -2.59 -13.47
N ARG A 41 7.22 -3.24 -13.89
CA ARG A 41 6.84 -3.37 -15.29
C ARG A 41 6.45 -2.02 -15.92
N GLY A 42 5.64 -1.21 -15.22
CA GLY A 42 5.29 0.13 -15.68
C GLY A 42 6.53 1.02 -15.86
N LEU A 43 7.42 1.00 -14.88
CA LEU A 43 8.67 1.79 -14.89
C LEU A 43 9.65 1.35 -15.99
N TRP A 44 9.68 0.06 -16.32
CA TRP A 44 10.51 -0.47 -17.41
C TRP A 44 9.95 -0.11 -18.80
N LEU A 45 8.63 -0.24 -18.99
CA LEU A 45 7.99 0.00 -20.29
C LEU A 45 7.97 1.49 -20.68
N GLU A 46 7.88 2.39 -19.70
CA GLU A 46 7.75 3.84 -19.94
C GLU A 46 9.09 4.59 -20.01
N LYS A 47 10.24 3.89 -20.04
CA LYS A 47 11.60 4.48 -19.96
C LYS A 47 11.84 5.35 -18.71
N SER A 48 11.04 5.19 -17.66
CA SER A 48 11.12 5.92 -16.40
C SER A 48 12.10 5.26 -15.40
N TRP A 49 13.24 4.76 -15.89
CA TRP A 49 14.21 3.96 -15.11
C TRP A 49 14.77 4.70 -13.88
N LYS A 50 14.84 6.03 -13.93
CA LYS A 50 15.28 6.87 -12.80
C LYS A 50 14.31 6.80 -11.61
N VAL A 51 13.01 6.68 -11.87
CA VAL A 51 11.99 6.52 -10.83
C VAL A 51 12.02 5.09 -10.28
N GLY A 52 12.22 4.09 -11.14
CA GLY A 52 12.47 2.71 -10.69
C GLY A 52 13.69 2.59 -9.80
N LEU A 53 14.79 3.27 -10.16
CA LEU A 53 15.99 3.31 -9.33
C LEU A 53 15.74 4.04 -8.00
N LEU A 54 15.05 5.18 -8.03
CA LEU A 54 14.72 5.94 -6.82
C LEU A 54 13.84 5.10 -5.87
N LEU A 55 12.78 4.47 -6.39
CA LEU A 55 11.89 3.61 -5.61
C LEU A 55 12.64 2.38 -5.09
N ALA A 56 13.51 1.77 -5.88
CA ALA A 56 14.36 0.66 -5.41
C ALA A 56 15.32 1.09 -4.30
N VAL A 57 15.91 2.29 -4.39
CA VAL A 57 16.75 2.87 -3.32
C VAL A 57 15.92 3.16 -2.08
N ILE A 58 14.71 3.70 -2.23
CA ILE A 58 13.79 3.92 -1.09
C ILE A 58 13.43 2.58 -0.44
N VAL A 59 13.07 1.55 -1.21
CA VAL A 59 12.83 0.20 -0.68
C VAL A 59 14.06 -0.31 0.03
N LEU A 60 15.26 -0.18 -0.55
CA LEU A 60 16.51 -0.65 0.05
C LEU A 60 16.80 0.06 1.38
N VAL A 61 16.76 1.40 1.40
CA VAL A 61 17.01 2.22 2.58
C VAL A 61 15.97 1.93 3.67
N LEU A 62 14.69 1.87 3.31
CA LEU A 62 13.62 1.53 4.23
C LEU A 62 13.71 0.08 4.71
N SER A 63 14.21 -0.86 3.89
CA SER A 63 14.39 -2.28 4.28
C SER A 63 15.56 -2.49 5.23
N ILE A 64 16.54 -1.59 5.21
CA ILE A 64 17.66 -1.57 6.17
C ILE A 64 17.20 -0.94 7.49
N ALA A 65 16.39 0.12 7.42
CA ALA A 65 15.92 0.85 8.60
C ALA A 65 14.67 0.25 9.27
N VAL A 66 13.85 -0.45 8.50
CA VAL A 66 12.54 -1.02 8.88
C VAL A 66 12.47 -2.41 8.24
N ALA A 67 11.76 -3.36 8.85
CA ALA A 67 11.64 -4.70 8.26
C ALA A 67 11.23 -4.63 6.78
N PRO A 68 11.80 -5.44 5.88
CA PRO A 68 11.67 -5.30 4.41
C PRO A 68 10.22 -5.31 3.90
N VAL A 69 9.31 -5.95 4.64
CA VAL A 69 7.86 -5.95 4.38
C VAL A 69 7.27 -4.53 4.46
N PHE A 70 7.66 -3.73 5.46
CA PHE A 70 7.19 -2.35 5.63
C PHE A 70 7.67 -1.45 4.50
N ALA A 71 8.90 -1.63 4.03
CA ALA A 71 9.45 -0.85 2.92
C ALA A 71 8.65 -1.06 1.62
N CYS A 72 8.26 -2.31 1.35
CA CYS A 72 7.48 -2.64 0.17
C CYS A 72 6.03 -2.13 0.27
N LEU A 73 5.43 -2.22 1.46
CA LEU A 73 4.11 -1.62 1.74
C LEU A 73 4.15 -0.10 1.59
N ALA A 74 5.21 0.53 2.08
CA ALA A 74 5.41 1.97 1.96
C ALA A 74 5.43 2.44 0.50
N VAL A 75 6.11 1.70 -0.36
CA VAL A 75 6.17 2.02 -1.79
C VAL A 75 4.87 1.69 -2.52
N ALA A 76 4.21 0.58 -2.19
CA ALA A 76 2.92 0.22 -2.81
C ALA A 76 1.81 1.22 -2.43
N LEU A 77 1.67 1.53 -1.15
CA LEU A 77 0.66 2.46 -0.65
C LEU A 77 1.00 3.91 -1.01
N GLY A 78 2.26 4.31 -0.83
CA GLY A 78 2.74 5.66 -1.15
C GLY A 78 2.70 5.94 -2.65
N GLY A 79 3.02 4.97 -3.50
CA GLY A 79 2.91 5.09 -4.95
C GLY A 79 1.46 5.25 -5.42
N GLY A 80 0.54 4.43 -4.92
CA GLY A 80 -0.89 4.57 -5.24
C GLY A 80 -1.48 5.89 -4.73
N ALA A 81 -1.06 6.33 -3.55
CA ALA A 81 -1.46 7.63 -3.00
C ALA A 81 -0.93 8.80 -3.84
N TRP A 82 0.30 8.70 -4.37
CA TRP A 82 0.84 9.67 -5.31
C TRP A 82 0.01 9.74 -6.60
N PHE A 83 -0.34 8.59 -7.21
CA PHE A 83 -1.20 8.54 -8.40
C PHE A 83 -2.51 9.32 -8.19
N LEU A 84 -3.19 9.08 -7.07
CA LEU A 84 -4.43 9.78 -6.72
C LEU A 84 -4.19 11.27 -6.43
N ALA A 85 -3.10 11.61 -5.74
CA ALA A 85 -2.76 13.00 -5.44
C ALA A 85 -2.47 13.81 -6.70
N GLU A 86 -1.79 13.23 -7.69
CA GLU A 86 -1.52 13.89 -8.97
C GLU A 86 -2.79 14.06 -9.80
N HIS A 87 -3.65 13.03 -9.82
CA HIS A 87 -4.89 13.08 -10.59
C HIS A 87 -5.91 14.11 -10.04
N TYR A 88 -6.01 14.24 -8.71
CA TYR A 88 -7.02 15.10 -8.06
C TYR A 88 -6.47 16.40 -7.45
N GLY A 89 -5.17 16.51 -7.23
CA GLY A 89 -4.52 17.64 -6.57
C GLY A 89 -3.82 18.59 -7.55
N ARG A 90 -4.36 19.81 -7.72
CA ARG A 90 -3.74 20.85 -8.58
C ARG A 90 -2.66 21.69 -7.89
N THR A 91 -2.67 21.77 -6.57
CA THR A 91 -1.73 22.57 -5.78
C THR A 91 -0.95 21.68 -4.83
N LEU A 92 0.28 22.08 -4.47
CA LEU A 92 1.14 21.30 -3.58
C LEU A 92 0.46 20.94 -2.26
N GLY A 93 -0.18 21.91 -1.61
CA GLY A 93 -0.87 21.68 -0.34
C GLY A 93 -2.01 20.67 -0.48
N ARG A 94 -2.73 20.70 -1.61
CA ARG A 94 -3.81 19.75 -1.89
C ARG A 94 -3.27 18.36 -2.23
N GLN A 95 -2.15 18.27 -2.95
CA GLN A 95 -1.48 17.00 -3.22
C GLN A 95 -0.94 16.35 -1.93
N LEU A 96 -0.35 17.14 -1.03
CA LEU A 96 0.08 16.68 0.28
C LEU A 96 -1.09 16.13 1.09
N LEU A 97 -2.19 16.87 1.14
CA LEU A 97 -3.39 16.46 1.87
C LEU A 97 -4.00 15.19 1.28
N ILE A 98 -4.20 15.16 -0.03
CA ILE A 98 -4.81 14.00 -0.72
C ILE A 98 -3.88 12.79 -0.60
N GLY A 99 -2.59 12.91 -0.90
CA GLY A 99 -1.62 11.82 -0.80
C GLY A 99 -1.47 11.30 0.64
N GLY A 100 -1.51 12.20 1.63
CA GLY A 100 -1.55 11.83 3.04
C GLY A 100 -2.79 11.00 3.37
N ILE A 101 -3.99 11.52 3.08
CA ILE A 101 -5.26 10.82 3.35
C ILE A 101 -5.33 9.48 2.60
N CYS A 102 -4.97 9.47 1.32
CA CYS A 102 -5.02 8.29 0.47
C CYS A 102 -4.03 7.19 0.89
N ALA A 103 -3.00 7.49 1.69
CA ALA A 103 -2.14 6.46 2.27
C ALA A 103 -2.62 6.01 3.65
N VAL A 104 -3.17 6.92 4.45
CA VAL A 104 -3.73 6.59 5.77
C VAL A 104 -4.90 5.62 5.62
N LEU A 105 -5.80 5.85 4.66
CA LEU A 105 -7.00 5.02 4.50
C LEU A 105 -6.66 3.52 4.24
N PRO A 106 -5.76 3.17 3.31
CA PRO A 106 -5.26 1.81 3.19
C PRO A 106 -4.49 1.32 4.43
N ALA A 107 -3.70 2.18 5.09
CA ALA A 107 -2.98 1.80 6.31
C ALA A 107 -3.93 1.37 7.44
N LEU A 108 -5.10 1.99 7.56
CA LEU A 108 -6.16 1.57 8.49
C LEU A 108 -6.71 0.16 8.20
N VAL A 109 -6.38 -0.43 7.05
CA VAL A 109 -6.75 -1.82 6.73
C VAL A 109 -5.53 -2.73 6.86
N VAL A 110 -4.38 -2.28 6.37
CA VAL A 110 -3.13 -3.05 6.35
C VAL A 110 -2.55 -3.24 7.76
N GLU A 111 -2.65 -2.23 8.63
CA GLU A 111 -2.06 -2.29 9.97
C GLU A 111 -2.77 -3.30 10.89
N PRO A 112 -4.11 -3.28 11.03
CA PRO A 112 -4.82 -4.31 11.79
C PRO A 112 -4.62 -5.71 11.21
N ALA A 113 -4.55 -5.84 9.87
CA ALA A 113 -4.23 -7.11 9.23
C ALA A 113 -2.84 -7.59 9.68
N GLY A 114 -1.81 -6.75 9.58
CA GLY A 114 -0.46 -7.14 9.97
C GLY A 114 -0.32 -7.51 11.44
N LEU A 115 -1.03 -6.82 12.34
CA LEU A 115 -1.10 -7.17 13.76
C LEU A 115 -1.77 -8.53 14.00
N ALA A 116 -2.93 -8.78 13.37
CA ALA A 116 -3.63 -10.07 13.50
C ALA A 116 -2.79 -11.24 12.98
N LEU A 117 -2.00 -10.97 11.95
CA LEU A 117 -1.03 -11.90 11.37
C LEU A 117 0.27 -12.02 12.17
N LYS A 118 0.44 -11.26 13.26
CA LYS A 118 1.66 -11.18 14.09
C LYS A 118 2.93 -10.79 13.30
N LEU A 119 2.77 -9.99 12.25
CA LEU A 119 3.90 -9.53 11.43
C LEU A 119 4.77 -8.49 12.11
N TRP A 120 4.14 -7.69 12.95
CA TRP A 120 4.78 -6.72 13.78
C TRP A 120 3.97 -6.57 15.04
N HIS A 121 4.59 -5.96 16.04
CA HIS A 121 3.95 -5.60 17.29
C HIS A 121 4.37 -4.17 17.61
N TYR A 122 3.46 -3.42 18.22
CA TYR A 122 3.76 -2.10 18.71
C TYR A 122 4.09 -2.17 20.19
N GLY A 123 5.04 -1.34 20.63
CA GLY A 123 5.39 -1.24 22.04
C GLY A 123 4.29 -0.62 22.91
N ALA A 124 3.32 0.05 22.29
CA ALA A 124 2.13 0.58 22.94
C ALA A 124 0.90 0.18 22.12
N GLU A 125 -0.17 -0.23 22.77
CA GLU A 125 -1.43 -0.54 22.10
C GLU A 125 -2.19 0.75 21.78
N GLY A 126 -2.74 0.84 20.58
CA GLY A 126 -3.64 1.93 20.19
C GLY A 126 -5.11 1.55 20.23
N LEU A 127 -5.97 2.56 20.15
CA LEU A 127 -7.43 2.39 20.22
C LEU A 127 -8.03 1.69 18.99
N TYR A 128 -7.39 1.81 17.83
CA TYR A 128 -7.88 1.23 16.59
C TYR A 128 -7.23 -0.13 16.35
N TYR A 129 -7.87 -1.21 16.84
CA TYR A 129 -7.37 -2.59 16.70
C TYR A 129 -5.89 -2.73 17.12
N SER A 130 -5.52 -2.13 18.26
CA SER A 130 -4.16 -2.10 18.80
C SER A 130 -3.14 -1.31 17.97
N VAL A 131 -3.54 -0.64 16.89
CA VAL A 131 -2.68 0.24 16.07
C VAL A 131 -2.55 1.63 16.72
N PRO A 132 -1.35 2.09 17.10
CA PRO A 132 -1.14 3.42 17.65
C PRO A 132 -1.46 4.54 16.67
N PRO A 133 -2.03 5.67 17.14
CA PRO A 133 -2.33 6.81 16.27
C PRO A 133 -1.08 7.42 15.62
N VAL A 134 0.10 7.28 16.24
CA VAL A 134 1.38 7.73 15.66
C VAL A 134 1.73 6.99 14.37
N VAL A 135 1.23 5.77 14.17
CA VAL A 135 1.44 5.00 12.94
C VAL A 135 0.68 5.65 11.80
N ALA A 136 -0.59 6.01 12.01
CA ALA A 136 -1.36 6.75 11.00
C ALA A 136 -0.70 8.10 10.64
N LEU A 137 -0.17 8.81 11.63
CA LEU A 137 0.58 10.05 11.38
C LEU A 137 1.86 9.79 10.57
N THR A 138 2.58 8.71 10.89
CA THR A 138 3.76 8.29 10.14
C THR A 138 3.40 8.01 8.68
N TRP A 139 2.31 7.28 8.42
CA TRP A 139 1.83 7.02 7.07
C TRP A 139 1.46 8.29 6.32
N PHE A 140 0.74 9.21 6.97
CA PHE A 140 0.37 10.50 6.41
C PHE A 140 1.61 11.31 6.00
N CYS A 141 2.59 11.42 6.91
CA CYS A 141 3.80 12.20 6.70
C CYS A 141 4.70 11.54 5.66
N LEU A 142 4.88 10.21 5.72
CA LEU A 142 5.73 9.47 4.79
C LEU A 142 5.17 9.51 3.38
N SER A 143 3.86 9.27 3.21
CA SER A 143 3.24 9.33 1.89
C SER A 143 3.12 10.76 1.36
N GLY A 144 2.84 11.73 2.22
CA GLY A 144 2.82 13.15 1.85
C GLY A 144 4.20 13.61 1.38
N ALA A 145 5.25 13.28 2.14
CA ALA A 145 6.63 13.57 1.75
C ALA A 145 7.03 12.82 0.47
N MET A 146 6.67 11.54 0.34
CA MET A 146 6.90 10.76 -0.88
C MET A 146 6.20 11.38 -2.09
N SER A 147 4.93 11.76 -1.94
CA SER A 147 4.15 12.41 -2.99
C SER A 147 4.83 13.71 -3.42
N VAL A 148 5.30 14.55 -2.49
CA VAL A 148 6.02 15.77 -2.84
C VAL A 148 7.37 15.52 -3.49
N LEU A 149 8.16 14.56 -2.99
CA LEU A 149 9.47 14.23 -3.56
C LEU A 149 9.33 13.65 -4.97
N LEU A 150 8.30 12.85 -5.23
CA LEU A 150 8.00 12.29 -6.54
C LEU A 150 7.43 13.38 -7.48
N ILE A 151 6.43 14.15 -7.04
CA ILE A 151 5.77 15.20 -7.82
C ILE A 151 6.70 16.39 -8.13
N ARG A 152 7.49 16.88 -7.16
CA ARG A 152 8.40 18.02 -7.36
C ARG A 152 9.78 17.61 -7.86
N GLY A 153 10.18 16.37 -7.62
CA GLY A 153 11.50 15.87 -8.00
C GLY A 153 11.49 15.18 -9.36
N VAL A 154 12.02 13.96 -9.36
CA VAL A 154 12.38 13.16 -10.55
C VAL A 154 11.20 12.90 -11.48
N ALA A 155 9.96 12.84 -10.97
CA ALA A 155 8.77 12.47 -11.74
C ALA A 155 7.87 13.65 -12.14
N SER A 156 8.24 14.90 -11.85
CA SER A 156 7.49 16.13 -12.24
C SER A 156 7.19 16.27 -13.75
N LYS A 157 7.85 15.47 -14.59
CA LYS A 157 7.69 15.43 -16.06
C LYS A 157 7.30 14.04 -16.59
N MET A 158 6.99 13.09 -15.71
CA MET A 158 6.72 11.70 -16.09
C MET A 158 5.25 11.36 -15.79
N VAL A 159 4.65 10.54 -16.64
CA VAL A 159 3.32 10.00 -16.39
C VAL A 159 3.43 9.02 -15.20
N VAL A 160 2.54 9.14 -14.22
CA VAL A 160 2.48 8.18 -13.12
C VAL A 160 2.02 6.84 -13.67
N PRO A 161 2.79 5.75 -13.53
CA PRO A 161 2.37 4.47 -14.06
C PRO A 161 1.16 3.95 -13.29
N ASP A 162 0.11 3.49 -13.99
CA ASP A 162 -1.05 2.82 -13.37
C ASP A 162 -0.64 1.65 -12.46
N GLY A 163 0.55 1.10 -12.69
CA GLY A 163 1.16 0.06 -11.88
C GLY A 163 1.17 0.41 -10.39
N THR A 164 1.38 1.69 -10.04
CA THR A 164 1.36 2.18 -8.66
C THR A 164 0.00 1.98 -7.97
N MET A 165 -1.08 2.39 -8.61
CA MET A 165 -2.45 2.21 -8.11
C MET A 165 -2.82 0.73 -8.04
N LYS A 166 -2.44 -0.03 -9.07
CA LYS A 166 -2.64 -1.48 -9.15
C LYS A 166 -1.93 -2.23 -8.00
N SER A 167 -0.72 -1.82 -7.65
CA SER A 167 0.03 -2.33 -6.49
C SER A 167 -0.70 -2.08 -5.17
N MET A 168 -1.19 -0.86 -4.97
CA MET A 168 -1.96 -0.50 -3.77
C MET A 168 -3.22 -1.37 -3.63
N LEU A 169 -3.96 -1.59 -4.71
CA LEU A 169 -5.18 -2.41 -4.70
C LEU A 169 -4.89 -3.89 -4.42
N ILE A 170 -3.78 -4.43 -4.90
CA ILE A 170 -3.37 -5.82 -4.60
C ILE A 170 -3.11 -5.98 -3.09
N VAL A 171 -2.33 -5.06 -2.49
CA VAL A 171 -2.05 -5.07 -1.05
C VAL A 171 -3.36 -4.97 -0.26
N LEU A 172 -4.24 -4.06 -0.68
CA LEU A 172 -5.51 -3.82 0.00
C LEU A 172 -6.46 -5.01 -0.10
N ALA A 173 -6.49 -5.72 -1.23
CA ALA A 173 -7.31 -6.93 -1.41
C ALA A 173 -6.93 -8.03 -0.43
N VAL A 174 -5.63 -8.28 -0.27
CA VAL A 174 -5.12 -9.29 0.66
C VAL A 174 -5.41 -8.90 2.09
N ALA A 175 -5.08 -7.65 2.48
CA ALA A 175 -5.34 -7.14 3.82
C ALA A 175 -6.83 -7.20 4.18
N THR A 176 -7.71 -6.87 3.23
CA THR A 176 -9.17 -6.98 3.42
C THR A 176 -9.61 -8.42 3.67
N GLY A 177 -9.08 -9.37 2.89
CA GLY A 177 -9.35 -10.80 3.09
C GLY A 177 -8.91 -11.29 4.47
N VAL A 178 -7.72 -10.87 4.91
CA VAL A 178 -7.17 -11.17 6.25
C VAL A 178 -8.06 -10.58 7.34
N CYS A 179 -8.40 -9.29 7.25
CA CYS A 179 -9.29 -8.63 8.22
C CYS A 179 -10.64 -9.35 8.32
N THR A 180 -11.18 -9.82 7.20
CA THR A 180 -12.41 -10.60 7.18
C THR A 180 -12.25 -11.94 7.91
N ALA A 181 -11.14 -12.65 7.70
CA ALA A 181 -10.87 -13.92 8.36
C ALA A 181 -10.74 -13.80 9.88
N PHE A 182 -10.13 -12.71 10.36
CA PHE A 182 -9.96 -12.43 11.78
C PHE A 182 -11.14 -11.70 12.44
N GLY A 183 -12.24 -11.48 11.73
CA GLY A 183 -13.41 -10.77 12.27
C GLY A 183 -13.16 -9.28 12.55
N LEU A 184 -12.17 -8.67 11.91
CA LEU A 184 -11.87 -7.24 12.00
C LEU A 184 -12.81 -6.45 11.08
N TRP A 185 -14.08 -6.35 11.50
CA TRP A 185 -15.17 -5.87 10.64
C TRP A 185 -14.97 -4.45 10.10
N LEU A 186 -14.55 -3.51 10.94
CA LEU A 186 -14.39 -2.11 10.51
C LEU A 186 -13.26 -1.96 9.46
N PRO A 187 -12.05 -2.52 9.65
CA PRO A 187 -11.02 -2.58 8.63
C PRO A 187 -11.46 -3.32 7.36
N ALA A 188 -12.19 -4.43 7.49
CA ALA A 188 -12.65 -5.21 6.34
C ALA A 188 -13.65 -4.42 5.47
N VAL A 189 -14.62 -3.74 6.09
CA VAL A 189 -15.58 -2.88 5.36
C VAL A 189 -14.87 -1.71 4.69
N LEU A 190 -13.95 -1.05 5.40
CA LEU A 190 -13.16 0.04 4.84
C LEU A 190 -12.34 -0.42 3.63
N GLY A 191 -11.68 -1.58 3.74
CA GLY A 191 -10.91 -2.19 2.66
C GLY A 191 -11.77 -2.47 1.42
N LEU A 192 -12.96 -3.03 1.61
CA LEU A 192 -13.90 -3.28 0.51
C LEU A 192 -14.34 -1.97 -0.17
N MET A 193 -14.68 -0.92 0.59
CA MET A 193 -15.06 0.38 0.05
C MET A 193 -13.94 1.00 -0.79
N LEU A 194 -12.71 0.95 -0.29
CA LEU A 194 -11.54 1.48 -1.00
C LEU A 194 -11.20 0.67 -2.26
N LEU A 195 -11.38 -0.65 -2.25
CA LEU A 195 -11.22 -1.49 -3.44
C LEU A 195 -12.24 -1.13 -4.52
N LEU A 196 -13.52 -0.98 -4.13
CA LEU A 196 -14.59 -0.57 -5.06
C LEU A 196 -14.31 0.80 -5.66
N TYR A 197 -13.92 1.78 -4.82
CA TYR A 197 -13.57 3.11 -5.28
C TYR A 197 -12.35 3.10 -6.21
N GLY A 198 -11.28 2.41 -5.84
CA GLY A 198 -10.08 2.33 -6.65
C GLY A 198 -10.29 1.63 -7.99
N PHE A 199 -11.22 0.66 -8.06
CA PHE A 199 -11.65 0.06 -9.31
C PHE A 199 -12.37 1.05 -10.23
N GLN A 200 -13.24 1.89 -9.67
CA GLN A 200 -13.91 2.93 -10.44
C GLN A 200 -12.86 3.89 -11.03
N VAL A 201 -11.93 4.37 -10.20
CA VAL A 201 -10.86 5.27 -10.66
C VAL A 201 -10.04 4.65 -11.80
N LEU A 202 -9.65 3.37 -11.69
CA LEU A 202 -8.91 2.68 -12.76
C LEU A 202 -9.72 2.39 -14.04
N HIS A 203 -11.05 2.46 -14.00
CA HIS A 203 -11.91 2.27 -15.18
C HIS A 203 -12.16 3.58 -15.92
N TYR A 204 -12.11 4.71 -15.21
CA TYR A 204 -12.38 6.04 -15.76
C TYR A 204 -11.12 6.81 -16.21
N VAL A 205 -9.93 6.28 -15.93
CA VAL A 205 -8.62 6.80 -16.37
C VAL A 205 -8.07 5.91 -17.48
#